data_AF-A0A6J4NLD2-F1
#
_entry.id   AF-A0A6J4NLD2-F1
#
_cell.length_a   1.000
_cell.length_b   1.000
_cell.length_c   1.000
_cell.angle_alpha   90.00
_cell.angle_beta   90.00
_cell.angle_gamma   90.00
#
_symmetry.space_group_name_H-M   'P 1'
#
loop_
_entity.id
_entity.type
_entity.pdbx_description
1 polymer ?
#
loop_
_entity_poly.entity_id
_entity_poly.type
_entity_poly.pdbx_seq_one_letter_code
_entity_poly.pdbx_strand_id
1 'polypeptide(L)'
;TLSTASGDIRVARMTSGQASLKNVTGNIRLGVPDGTPVWTDISTSTGRVQSTLSPTGAPGEGQDHVEVRARSLSGDIYLERL
;
A
#
# COMPACT_ATOMS: atom_id res chain seq x y z
N THR A 1 -9.66 -3.75 -6.56
CA THR A 1 -10.20 -3.08 -5.34
C THR A 1 -10.56 -4.12 -4.31
N LEU A 2 -10.21 -3.91 -3.04
CA LEU A 2 -10.60 -4.74 -1.90
C LEU A 2 -11.17 -3.85 -0.79
N SER A 3 -12.23 -4.31 -0.14
CA SER A 3 -12.83 -3.61 1.00
C SER A 3 -13.31 -4.59 2.05
N THR A 4 -13.04 -4.30 3.32
CA THR A 4 -13.61 -5.04 4.46
C THR A 4 -14.00 -4.10 5.60
N ALA A 5 -15.01 -4.50 6.37
CA ALA A 5 -15.37 -3.83 7.62
C ALA A 5 -14.48 -4.30 8.78
N SER A 6 -14.08 -5.56 8.79
CA SER A 6 -13.26 -6.13 9.85
C SER A 6 -12.29 -7.17 9.31
N GLY A 7 -11.09 -7.23 9.90
CA GLY A 7 -10.04 -8.16 9.54
C GLY A 7 -8.97 -7.52 8.67
N ASP A 8 -7.88 -8.26 8.46
CA ASP A 8 -6.70 -7.75 7.79
C ASP A 8 -6.80 -7.89 6.26
N ILE A 9 -6.24 -6.90 5.54
CA ILE A 9 -6.01 -6.99 4.10
C ILE A 9 -4.52 -7.22 3.88
N ARG A 10 -4.16 -8.32 3.21
CA ARG A 10 -2.77 -8.60 2.83
C ARG A 10 -2.64 -8.78 1.32
N VAL A 11 -1.87 -7.91 0.70
CA VAL A 11 -1.38 -8.08 -0.68
C VAL A 11 0.08 -8.51 -0.57
N ALA A 12 0.34 -9.80 -0.80
CA ALA A 12 1.66 -10.38 -0.57
C ALA A 12 2.75 -9.77 -1.46
N ARG A 13 2.42 -9.48 -2.73
CA ARG A 13 3.35 -8.90 -3.71
C ARG A 13 2.58 -8.13 -4.77
N MET A 14 3.04 -6.93 -5.07
CA MET A 14 2.56 -6.12 -6.19
C MET A 14 3.76 -5.58 -6.97
N THR A 15 3.83 -5.90 -8.26
CA THR A 15 4.96 -5.53 -9.14
C THR A 15 4.66 -4.33 -10.02
N SER A 16 3.40 -4.11 -10.38
CA SER A 16 2.93 -2.97 -11.17
C SER A 16 1.41 -2.81 -11.05
N GLY A 17 0.87 -1.68 -11.54
CA GLY A 17 -0.57 -1.41 -11.61
C GLY A 17 -1.12 -0.66 -10.39
N GLN A 18 -2.42 -0.78 -10.13
CA GLN A 18 -3.11 -0.02 -9.08
C GLN A 18 -3.82 -0.91 -8.05
N ALA A 19 -3.64 -0.61 -6.76
CA ALA A 19 -4.36 -1.19 -5.64
C ALA A 19 -5.23 -0.14 -4.94
N SER A 20 -6.51 -0.46 -4.74
CA SER A 20 -7.45 0.34 -3.96
C SER A 20 -7.97 -0.50 -2.81
N LEU A 21 -7.58 -0.15 -1.58
CA LEU A 21 -7.78 -0.92 -0.35
C LEU A 21 -8.55 -0.07 0.67
N LYS A 22 -9.65 -0.60 1.21
CA LYS A 22 -10.46 0.08 2.23
C LYS A 22 -10.70 -0.83 3.42
N ASN A 23 -10.48 -0.33 4.63
CA ASN A 23 -10.68 -1.06 5.86
C ASN A 23 -11.38 -0.18 6.91
N VAL A 24 -12.26 -0.75 7.72
CA VAL A 24 -12.83 -0.04 8.88
C VAL A 24 -12.08 -0.43 10.17
N THR A 25 -11.87 -1.70 10.44
CA THR A 25 -11.02 -2.17 11.54
C THR A 25 -10.13 -3.33 11.13
N GLY A 26 -8.81 -3.15 11.30
CA GLY A 26 -7.81 -4.14 10.91
C GLY A 26 -6.65 -3.50 10.16
N ASN A 27 -5.60 -4.28 9.95
CA ASN A 27 -4.38 -3.81 9.33
C ASN A 27 -4.41 -4.02 7.81
N ILE A 28 -3.71 -3.14 7.10
CA ILE A 28 -3.44 -3.30 5.66
C ILE A 28 -1.94 -3.55 5.49
N ARG A 29 -1.55 -4.62 4.80
CA ARG A 29 -0.16 -4.92 4.45
C ARG A 29 -0.02 -5.11 2.94
N LEU A 30 0.92 -4.40 2.34
CA LEU A 30 1.21 -4.50 0.91
C LEU A 30 2.72 -4.64 0.68
N GLY A 31 3.12 -5.77 0.09
CA GLY A 31 4.50 -6.05 -0.29
C GLY A 31 4.81 -5.52 -1.69
N VAL A 32 5.92 -4.80 -1.83
CA VAL A 32 6.44 -4.32 -3.13
C VAL A 32 7.90 -4.75 -3.30
N PRO A 33 8.31 -5.27 -4.46
CA PRO A 33 9.71 -5.54 -4.75
C PRO A 33 10.57 -4.29 -4.62
N ASP A 34 11.80 -4.45 -4.11
CA ASP A 34 12.76 -3.35 -4.06
C ASP A 34 13.00 -2.73 -5.45
N GLY A 35 13.23 -1.42 -5.48
CA GLY A 35 13.46 -0.67 -6.72
C GLY A 35 12.22 -0.40 -7.59
N THR A 36 11.04 -0.86 -7.19
CA THR A 36 9.80 -0.56 -7.91
C THR A 36 9.28 0.83 -7.52
N PRO A 37 9.02 1.75 -8.46
CA PRO A 37 8.41 3.04 -8.14
C PRO A 37 7.02 2.89 -7.56
N VAL A 38 6.76 3.60 -6.45
CA VAL A 38 5.47 3.54 -5.76
C VAL A 38 4.91 4.94 -5.56
N TRP A 39 3.71 5.15 -6.08
CA TRP A 39 2.88 6.31 -5.77
C TRP A 39 1.84 5.95 -4.71
N THR A 40 1.68 6.80 -3.69
CA THR A 40 0.85 6.48 -2.51
C THR A 40 -0.16 7.58 -2.19
N ASP A 41 -1.43 7.20 -2.06
CA ASP A 41 -2.52 7.96 -1.40
C ASP A 41 -3.02 7.10 -0.24
N ILE A 42 -2.38 7.28 0.93
CA ILE A 42 -2.56 6.39 2.08
C ILE A 42 -2.91 7.19 3.33
N SER A 43 -3.97 6.78 4.02
CA SER A 43 -4.35 7.38 5.30
C SER A 43 -5.00 6.39 6.25
N THR A 44 -4.80 6.60 7.55
CA THR A 44 -5.55 5.94 8.62
C THR A 44 -6.03 6.98 9.61
N SER A 45 -7.28 6.89 10.08
CA SER A 45 -7.80 7.83 11.08
C SER A 45 -7.28 7.52 12.48
N THR A 46 -7.14 6.24 12.82
CA THR A 46 -6.57 5.77 14.09
C THR A 46 -5.59 4.65 13.80
N GLY A 47 -4.30 4.91 14.01
CA GLY A 47 -3.23 3.98 13.69
C GLY A 47 -2.03 4.71 13.09
N ARG A 48 -1.12 3.96 12.47
CA ARG A 48 0.09 4.49 11.84
C ARG A 48 0.23 3.98 10.42
N VAL A 49 0.77 4.83 9.57
CA VAL A 49 1.29 4.42 8.26
C VAL A 49 2.80 4.17 8.42
N GLN A 50 3.25 2.98 8.08
CA GLN A 50 4.65 2.57 8.13
C GLN A 50 5.08 2.09 6.75
N SER A 51 6.25 2.53 6.30
CA SER A 51 6.81 2.11 5.02
C SER A 51 8.28 1.75 5.21
N THR A 52 8.67 0.60 4.65
CA THR A 52 10.08 0.19 4.53
C THR A 52 10.56 0.26 3.08
N LEU A 53 9.79 0.87 2.19
CA LEU A 53 10.12 0.99 0.77
C LEU A 53 11.32 1.93 0.59
N SER A 54 12.25 1.54 -0.27
CA SER A 54 13.33 2.40 -0.72
C SER A 54 12.75 3.54 -1.58
N PRO A 55 13.08 4.81 -1.35
CA PRO A 55 12.67 5.89 -2.23
C PRO A 55 13.32 5.73 -3.61
N THR A 56 12.52 5.57 -4.66
CA THR A 56 13.00 5.41 -6.04
C THR A 56 12.79 6.66 -6.90
N GLY A 57 12.08 7.67 -6.38
CA GLY A 57 11.64 8.81 -7.16
C GLY A 57 10.45 8.48 -8.07
N ALA A 58 10.14 9.41 -8.97
CA ALA A 58 9.10 9.21 -9.98
C ALA A 58 9.51 8.12 -10.98
N PRO A 59 8.57 7.31 -11.49
CA PRO A 59 8.87 6.36 -12.56
C PRO A 59 9.38 7.08 -13.81
N GLY A 60 10.34 6.47 -14.49
CA GLY A 60 10.77 6.90 -15.82
C GLY A 60 9.66 6.71 -16.86
N GLU A 61 9.85 7.31 -18.04
CA GLU A 61 8.90 7.15 -19.14
C GLU A 61 8.73 5.67 -19.52
N GLY A 62 7.49 5.18 -19.48
CA GLY A 62 7.15 3.78 -19.77
C GLY A 62 7.63 2.76 -18.72
N GLN A 63 8.20 3.20 -17.59
CA GLN A 63 8.57 2.31 -16.50
C GLN A 63 7.31 1.85 -15.75
N ASP A 64 7.21 0.55 -15.50
CA ASP A 64 6.18 -0.01 -14.62
C ASP A 64 6.28 0.57 -13.19
N HIS A 65 5.14 0.94 -12.63
CA HIS A 65 5.02 1.45 -11.27
C HIS A 65 3.80 0.88 -10.54
N VAL A 66 3.81 1.02 -9.22
CA VAL A 66 2.72 0.63 -8.34
C VAL A 66 2.03 1.88 -7.81
N GLU A 67 0.70 1.93 -7.95
CA GLU A 67 -0.14 2.94 -7.32
C GLU A 67 -0.95 2.33 -6.18
N VAL A 68 -0.79 2.87 -4.97
CA VAL A 68 -1.47 2.39 -3.78
C VAL A 68 -2.40 3.45 -3.25
N ARG A 69 -3.70 3.17 -3.25
CA ARG A 69 -4.72 3.93 -2.54
C ARG A 69 -5.22 3.10 -1.37
N ALA A 70 -4.84 3.44 -0.16
CA ALA A 70 -5.24 2.68 1.03
C ALA A 70 -5.84 3.60 2.10
N ARG A 71 -7.05 3.27 2.56
CA ARG A 71 -7.72 4.02 3.63
C ARG A 71 -8.19 3.07 4.72
N SER A 72 -7.82 3.37 5.96
CA SER A 72 -8.33 2.68 7.14
C SER A 72 -9.01 3.66 8.11
N LEU A 73 -10.07 3.24 8.80
CA LEU A 73 -10.59 4.00 9.93
C LEU A 73 -9.79 3.69 11.20
N SER A 74 -9.60 2.40 11.51
CA SER A 74 -8.81 1.95 12.67
C SER A 74 -7.90 0.79 12.29
N GLY A 75 -6.60 0.96 12.51
CA GLY A 75 -5.56 -0.01 12.20
C GLY A 75 -4.39 0.63 11.47
N ASP A 76 -3.30 -0.13 11.42
CA ASP A 76 -2.06 0.31 10.79
C ASP A 76 -2.02 -0.08 9.31
N ILE A 77 -1.29 0.70 8.54
CA ILE A 77 -1.02 0.43 7.12
C ILE A 77 0.48 0.25 6.94
N TYR A 78 0.88 -0.90 6.40
CA TYR A 78 2.27 -1.29 6.20
C TYR A 78 2.57 -1.43 4.70
N LEU A 79 3.53 -0.66 4.23
CA LEU A 79 4.19 -0.89 2.93
C LEU A 79 5.52 -1.59 3.20
N GLU A 80 5.60 -2.85 2.78
CA GLU A 80 6.73 -3.73 3.08
C GLU A 80 7.58 -3.90 1.81
N ARG A 81 8.89 -3.67 1.94
CA ARG A 81 9.86 -4.03 0.91
C ARG A 81 10.05 -5.54 0.94
N LEU A 82 9.89 -6.18 -0.21
CA LEU A 82 10.11 -7.63 -0.41
C LEU A 82 11.56 -7.95 -0.73
#